data_AF-A0A965CYQ1-F1
#
_entry.id   AF-A0A965CYQ1-F1
#
_cell.length_a   1.000
_cell.length_b   1.000
_cell.length_c   1.000
_cell.angle_alpha   90.00
_cell.angle_beta   90.00
_cell.angle_gamma   90.00
#
_symmetry.space_group_name_H-M   'P 1'
#
loop_
_entity.id
_entity.type
_entity.pdbx_description
1 polymer ?
#
loop_
_entity_poly.entity_id
_entity_poly.type
_entity_poly.pdbx_seq_one_letter_code
_entity_poly.pdbx_strand_id
1 'polypeptide(L)' 'MGHILDTLPVLHRLALAYAPKRSRAAFLALLALDARLAEVVRSASEPMLAQIRLAWWRDILAREGEDRPQGEPLVAALG' A
#
# COMPACT_ATOMS: atom_id res chain seq x y z
N MET A 1 5.80 9.94 7.15
CA MET A 1 4.47 9.43 7.54
C MET A 1 3.31 10.32 7.10
N GLY A 2 3.41 11.66 7.20
CA GLY A 2 2.35 12.60 6.76
C GLY A 2 1.89 12.39 5.32
N HIS A 3 2.83 12.25 4.38
CA HIS A 3 2.53 12.05 2.96
C HIS A 3 1.72 10.77 2.65
N ILE A 4 1.81 9.73 3.49
CA ILE A 4 1.03 8.49 3.29
C ILE A 4 -0.41 8.74 3.71
N LEU A 5 -0.64 9.46 4.83
CA LEU A 5 -1.97 9.76 5.37
C LEU A 5 -2.86 10.52 4.38
N ASP A 6 -2.27 11.42 3.61
CA ASP A 6 -2.98 12.24 2.63
C ASP A 6 -3.48 11.41 1.44
N THR A 7 -2.84 10.26 1.16
CA THR A 7 -3.24 9.36 0.07
C THR A 7 -4.39 8.41 0.45
N LEU A 8 -4.75 8.31 1.74
CA LEU A 8 -5.83 7.41 2.15
C LEU A 8 -7.21 8.00 1.88
N PRO A 9 -8.17 7.21 1.39
CA PRO A 9 -9.58 7.62 1.38
C PRO A 9 -10.10 7.95 2.78
N VAL A 10 -11.15 8.78 2.85
CA VAL A 10 -11.75 9.24 4.12
C VAL A 10 -12.07 8.11 5.08
N LEU A 11 -12.67 7.02 4.60
CA LEU A 11 -13.05 5.88 5.44
C LEU A 11 -11.84 5.16 6.05
N HIS A 12 -10.72 5.09 5.32
CA HIS A 12 -9.49 4.49 5.81
C HIS A 12 -8.85 5.36 6.91
N ARG A 13 -8.92 6.69 6.78
CA ARG A 13 -8.47 7.60 7.84
C ARG A 13 -9.29 7.45 9.12
N LEU A 14 -10.60 7.24 8.99
CA LEU A 14 -11.47 6.95 10.13
C LEU A 14 -11.09 5.61 10.78
N ALA A 15 -10.95 4.53 10.00
CA ALA A 15 -10.53 3.23 10.52
C ALA A 15 -9.18 3.32 11.27
N LEU A 16 -8.22 4.08 10.73
CA LEU A 16 -6.94 4.32 11.38
C LEU A 16 -7.07 5.10 12.70
N ALA A 17 -8.02 6.03 12.82
CA ALA A 17 -8.27 6.76 14.05
C ALA A 17 -8.66 5.83 15.21
N TYR A 18 -9.38 4.74 14.93
CA TYR A 18 -9.75 3.72 15.92
C TYR A 18 -8.67 2.67 16.17
N ALA A 19 -7.59 2.64 15.39
CA ALA A 19 -6.52 1.65 15.57
C ALA A 19 -5.72 1.90 16.87
N PRO A 20 -5.44 0.86 17.69
CA PRO A 20 -4.58 0.97 18.87
C PRO A 20 -3.21 1.57 18.53
N LYS A 21 -2.64 2.37 19.43
CA LYS A 21 -1.35 3.08 19.19
C LYS A 21 -0.22 2.13 18.76
N ARG A 22 -0.19 0.91 19.32
CA ARG A 22 0.83 -0.12 19.01
C ARG A 22 0.71 -0.67 17.59
N SER A 23 -0.50 -0.76 17.02
CA SER A 23 -0.74 -1.30 15.68
C SER A 23 -0.99 -0.23 14.62
N ARG A 24 -1.10 1.05 15.02
CA ARG A 24 -1.40 2.18 14.13
C ARG A 24 -0.46 2.27 12.92
N ALA A 25 0.83 2.01 13.09
CA ALA A 25 1.79 2.02 11.99
C ALA A 25 1.51 0.89 10.97
N ALA A 26 1.30 -0.34 11.46
CA ALA A 26 0.96 -1.48 10.61
C ALA A 26 -0.38 -1.28 9.89
N PHE A 27 -1.40 -0.76 10.59
CA PHE A 27 -2.68 -0.40 9.97
C PHE A 27 -2.52 0.67 8.90
N LEU A 28 -1.75 1.72 9.17
CA LEU A 28 -1.49 2.76 8.17
C LEU A 28 -0.84 2.18 6.91
N ALA A 29 0.17 1.33 7.06
CA ALA A 29 0.85 0.70 5.94
C ALA A 29 -0.10 -0.21 5.12
N LEU A 30 -0.91 -1.02 5.80
CA LEU A 30 -1.87 -1.92 5.17
C LEU A 30 -2.97 -1.16 4.40
N LEU A 31 -3.55 -0.13 5.02
CA LEU A 31 -4.61 0.66 4.39
C LEU A 31 -4.08 1.51 3.22
N ALA A 32 -2.83 1.95 3.30
CA ALA A 32 -2.17 2.63 2.20
C ALA A 32 -1.83 1.68 1.04
N LEU A 33 -1.48 0.41 1.33
CA LEU A 33 -1.32 -0.63 0.31
C LEU A 33 -2.64 -0.91 -0.41
N ASP A 34 -3.74 -1.11 0.32
CA ASP A 34 -5.06 -1.30 -0.26
C ASP A 34 -5.43 -0.14 -1.20
N ALA A 35 -5.27 1.10 -0.74
CA ALA A 35 -5.55 2.29 -1.55
C ALA A 35 -4.74 2.31 -2.86
N ARG A 36 -3.47 1.89 -2.83
CA ARG A 36 -2.60 1.81 -4.01
C ARG A 36 -2.96 0.68 -4.96
N LEU A 37 -3.25 -0.51 -4.47
CA LEU A 37 -3.70 -1.62 -5.31
C LEU A 37 -5.04 -1.28 -5.98
N ALA A 38 -5.95 -0.66 -5.24
CA ALA A 38 -7.22 -0.21 -5.78
C ALA A 38 -7.01 0.85 -6.87
N GLU A 39 -6.02 1.74 -6.73
CA GLU A 39 -5.67 2.72 -7.76
C GLU A 39 -5.07 2.08 -9.01
N VAL A 40 -4.22 1.06 -8.85
CA VAL A 40 -3.65 0.28 -9.97
C VAL A 40 -4.77 -0.32 -10.83
N VAL A 41 -5.83 -0.83 -10.19
CA VAL A 41 -7.00 -1.41 -10.87
C VAL A 41 -7.86 -0.32 -11.50
N ARG A 42 -8.17 0.78 -10.77
CA ARG A 42 -9.00 1.87 -11.28
C ARG A 42 -8.39 2.62 -12.46
N SER A 43 -7.08 2.80 -12.46
CA SER A 43 -6.34 3.53 -13.52
C SER A 43 -6.07 2.68 -14.77
N ALA A 44 -6.33 1.37 -14.73
CA ALA A 44 -6.07 0.48 -15.86
C ALA A 44 -7.22 0.52 -16.88
N SER A 45 -6.95 1.05 -18.07
CA SER A 45 -7.90 0.96 -19.20
C SER A 45 -7.98 -0.45 -19.77
N GLU A 46 -6.89 -1.21 -19.70
CA GLU A 46 -6.83 -2.60 -20.17
C GLU A 46 -6.68 -3.56 -18.99
N PRO A 47 -7.59 -4.56 -18.85
CA PRO A 47 -7.52 -5.52 -17.75
C PRO A 47 -6.17 -6.25 -17.66
N MET A 48 -5.54 -6.55 -18.80
CA MET A 48 -4.26 -7.25 -18.84
C MET A 48 -3.13 -6.43 -18.20
N LEU A 49 -3.10 -5.11 -18.43
CA LEU A 49 -2.11 -4.22 -17.81
C LEU A 49 -2.28 -4.14 -16.29
N ALA A 50 -3.53 -4.17 -15.81
CA ALA A 50 -3.80 -4.25 -14.37
C ALA A 50 -3.19 -5.53 -13.77
N GLN A 51 -3.40 -6.67 -14.43
CA GLN A 51 -2.89 -7.97 -13.97
C GLN A 51 -1.36 -8.00 -13.91
N ILE A 52 -0.66 -7.46 -14.92
CA ILE A 52 0.81 -7.38 -14.92
C ILE A 52 1.31 -6.54 -13.75
N ARG A 53 0.69 -5.38 -13.48
CA ARG A 53 1.08 -4.53 -12.35
C ARG A 53 0.81 -5.19 -11.00
N LEU A 54 -0.32 -5.89 -10.85
CA LEU A 54 -0.63 -6.63 -9.62
C LEU A 54 0.31 -7.82 -9.40
N ALA A 55 0.69 -8.53 -10.47
CA ALA A 55 1.68 -9.60 -10.40
C ALA A 55 3.03 -9.06 -9.92
N TRP A 56 3.49 -7.94 -10.47
CA TRP A 56 4.70 -7.26 -9.99
C TRP A 56 4.62 -6.85 -8.52
N TRP A 57 3.47 -6.30 -8.08
CA TRP A 57 3.24 -5.96 -6.67
C TRP A 57 3.34 -7.17 -5.76
N ARG A 58 2.74 -8.31 -6.15
CA ARG A 58 2.86 -9.57 -5.40
C ARG A 58 4.32 -10.01 -5.27
N ASP A 59 5.08 -9.94 -6.36
CA ASP A 59 6.48 -10.35 -6.38
C ASP A 59 7.34 -9.44 -5.48
N ILE A 60 7.03 -8.14 -5.38
CA ILE A 60 7.69 -7.23 -4.44
C ILE A 60 7.31 -7.52 -2.99
N LEU A 61 6.04 -7.82 -2.73
CA LEU A 61 5.59 -8.13 -1.38
C LEU A 61 6.22 -9.43 -0.86
N ALA A 62 6.50 -10.39 -1.75
CA ALA A 62 7.15 -11.66 -1.44
C ALA A 62 8.67 -11.54 -1.21
N ARG A 63 9.31 -10.41 -1.53
CA ARG A 63 10.73 -10.17 -1.23
C ARG A 63 10.92 -9.79 0.24
N GLU A 64 11.96 -10.34 0.87
CA GLU A 64 12.32 -10.09 2.26
C GLU A 64 13.60 -9.26 2.37
N GLY A 65 13.71 -8.44 3.43
CA GLY A 65 14.95 -7.73 3.79
C GLY A 65 15.46 -6.76 2.71
N GLU A 66 16.78 -6.82 2.46
CA GLU A 66 17.53 -5.91 1.58
C GLU A 66 17.18 -6.06 0.08
N ASP A 67 16.50 -7.13 -0.33
CA ASP A 67 16.10 -7.36 -1.72
C ASP A 67 14.86 -6.55 -2.13
N ARG A 68 14.29 -5.78 -1.20
CA ARG A 68 13.11 -4.94 -1.45
C ARG A 68 13.51 -3.63 -2.12
N PRO A 69 12.86 -3.24 -3.24
CA PRO A 69 13.21 -2.01 -3.93
C PRO A 69 12.98 -0.79 -3.02
N GLN A 70 14.05 -0.04 -2.74
CA GLN A 70 14.04 1.16 -1.89
C GLN A 70 13.26 2.35 -2.51
N GLY A 71 12.82 2.22 -3.76
CA GLY A 71 12.13 3.30 -4.49
C GLY A 71 10.65 3.49 -4.14
N GLU A 72 10.02 2.55 -3.43
CA GLU A 72 8.61 2.65 -3.04
C GLU A 72 8.48 2.90 -1.51
N PRO A 73 8.13 4.13 -1.08
CA PRO A 73 7.99 4.48 0.34
C PRO A 73 7.00 3.60 1.10
N LEU A 74 6.01 3.04 0.41
CA LEU A 74 5.02 2.14 1.00
C LEU A 74 5.62 0.78 1.36
N VAL A 75 6.49 0.29 0.49
CA VAL A 75 7.14 -1.02 0.61
C VAL A 75 8.12 -1.04 1.79
N ALA A 76 8.79 0.09 2.06
CA ALA A 76 9.60 0.29 3.25
C ALA A 76 8.77 0.34 4.55
N ALA A 77 7.51 0.82 4.50
CA ALA A 77 6.64 0.90 5.67
C ALA A 77 5.99 -0.46 6.05
N LEU A 78 6.09 -1.46 5.18
CA LEU A 78 5.59 -2.83 5.40
C LEU A 78 6.68 -3.79 5.93
N GLY A 79 7.92 -3.33 6.07
CA GLY A 79 9.07 -4.10 6.58
C GLY A 79 9.34 -3.83 8.06
#